data_AF-A0A7X8QWT1-F1
#
_entry.id   AF-A0A7X8QWT1-F1
#
_cell.length_a   1.000
_cell.length_b   1.000
_cell.length_c   1.000
_cell.angle_alpha   90.00
_cell.angle_beta   90.00
_cell.angle_gamma   90.00
#
_symmetry.space_group_name_H-M   'P 1'
#
loop_
_entity.id
_entity.type
_entity.pdbx_description
1 polymer ?
#
loop_
_entity_poly.entity_id
_entity_poly.type
_entity_poly.pdbx_seq_one_letter_code
_entity_poly.pdbx_strand_id
1 'polypeptide(L)'
;MVTVCVAIIGLLGSCLTYYFTKKQQLELEQRKLKQAYYEHFLKALSDLANNNTDIDAQKRFSESCNSLIVIASPMVVHKLMRFYDLVCMKSHEEARDKHDEYLRDLIIAIRQDIYGFEPSANEMLSGIHLTKGGYKNSHTMK
;
A
#
# COMPACT_ATOMS: atom_id res chain seq x y z
N MET A 1 -29.63 9.89 46.96
CA MET A 1 -29.70 8.83 45.93
C MET A 1 -29.43 9.34 44.53
N VAL A 2 -30.08 10.42 44.07
CA VAL A 2 -29.91 10.97 42.70
C VAL A 2 -28.44 11.27 42.35
N THR A 3 -27.68 11.92 43.25
CA THR A 3 -26.25 12.24 43.02
C THR A 3 -25.39 11.01 42.80
N VAL A 4 -25.69 9.90 43.48
CA VAL A 4 -24.98 8.63 43.33
C VAL A 4 -25.27 8.01 41.97
N CYS A 5 -26.52 8.06 41.50
CA CYS A 5 -26.88 7.58 40.17
C CYS A 5 -26.18 8.38 39.06
N VAL A 6 -26.10 9.72 39.19
CA VAL A 6 -25.40 10.57 38.22
C VAL A 6 -23.89 10.27 38.20
N ALA A 7 -23.26 10.06 39.36
CA ALA A 7 -21.85 9.70 39.44
C ALA A 7 -21.55 8.36 38.76
N ILE A 8 -22.39 7.34 38.96
CA ILE A 8 -22.23 6.02 38.34
C ILE A 8 -22.37 6.13 36.80
N ILE A 9 -23.37 6.86 36.31
CA ILE A 9 -23.57 7.07 34.87
C ILE A 9 -22.38 7.81 34.25
N GLY A 10 -21.87 8.84 34.94
CA GLY A 10 -20.69 9.58 34.49
C GLY A 10 -19.43 8.71 34.41
N LEU A 11 -19.20 7.83 35.40
CA LEU A 11 -18.09 6.88 35.40
C LEU A 11 -18.20 5.88 34.25
N LEU A 12 -19.37 5.28 34.05
CA LEU A 12 -19.61 4.33 32.96
C LEU A 12 -19.44 4.99 31.59
N GLY A 13 -19.97 6.20 31.41
CA GLY A 13 -19.80 6.98 30.19
C GLY A 13 -18.33 7.27 29.89
N SER A 14 -17.57 7.69 30.90
CA SER A 14 -16.14 7.99 30.77
C SER A 14 -15.32 6.76 30.41
N CYS A 15 -15.59 5.60 31.03
CA CYS A 15 -14.95 4.33 30.70
C CYS A 15 -15.23 3.91 29.25
N LEU A 16 -16.48 4.04 28.81
CA LEU A 16 -16.88 3.68 27.45
C LEU A 16 -16.22 4.58 26.41
N THR A 17 -16.25 5.90 26.63
CA THR A 17 -15.56 6.87 25.76
C THR A 17 -14.07 6.58 25.69
N TYR A 18 -13.40 6.34 26.83
CA TYR A 18 -11.98 6.02 26.85
C TYR A 18 -11.65 4.76 26.03
N TYR A 19 -12.45 3.70 26.16
CA TYR A 19 -12.29 2.47 25.39
C TYR A 19 -12.44 2.72 23.88
N PHE A 20 -13.50 3.43 23.47
CA PHE A 20 -13.70 3.78 22.05
C PHE A 20 -12.55 4.64 21.51
N THR A 21 -12.11 5.64 22.26
CA THR A 21 -10.97 6.48 21.88
C THR A 21 -9.70 5.65 21.72
N LYS A 22 -9.41 4.74 22.65
CA LYS A 22 -8.23 3.86 22.57
C LYS A 22 -8.28 2.92 21.38
N LYS A 23 -9.45 2.35 21.09
CA LYS A 23 -9.65 1.51 19.90
C LYS A 23 -9.39 2.29 18.61
N GLN A 24 -9.96 3.50 18.49
CA GLN A 24 -9.75 4.37 17.34
C GLN A 24 -8.28 4.81 17.20
N GLN A 25 -7.60 5.10 18.30
CA GLN A 25 -6.17 5.42 18.29
C GLN A 25 -5.34 4.27 17.72
N LEU A 26 -5.60 3.03 18.16
CA LEU A 26 -4.89 1.85 17.67
C LEU A 26 -5.14 1.61 16.17
N GLU A 27 -6.40 1.74 15.73
CA GLU A 27 -6.75 1.59 14.31
C GLU A 27 -6.04 2.65 13.44
N LEU A 28 -5.94 3.89 13.93
CA LEU A 28 -5.23 4.96 13.23
C LEU A 28 -3.72 4.72 13.19
N GLU A 29 -3.11 4.27 14.29
CA GLU A 29 -1.70 3.89 14.34
C GLU A 29 -1.38 2.75 13.38
N GLN A 30 -2.23 1.73 13.33
CA GLN A 30 -2.11 0.62 12.39
C GLN A 30 -2.19 1.09 10.93
N ARG A 31 -3.14 1.97 10.60
CA ARG A 31 -3.28 2.54 9.24
C ARG A 31 -2.05 3.36 8.85
N LYS A 32 -1.53 4.20 9.76
CA LYS A 32 -0.32 4.99 9.53
C LYS A 32 0.90 4.11 9.30
N LEU A 33 1.05 3.07 10.13
CA LEU A 33 2.15 2.11 9.99
C LEU A 33 2.11 1.44 8.61
N LYS A 34 0.95 0.90 8.22
CA LYS A 34 0.74 0.28 6.90
C LYS A 34 1.05 1.24 5.76
N GLN A 35 0.55 2.48 5.83
CA GLN A 35 0.81 3.50 4.81
C GLN A 35 2.32 3.73 4.63
N ALA A 36 3.09 3.83 5.71
CA ALA A 36 4.54 4.03 5.63
C ALA A 36 5.25 2.85 4.92
N TYR A 37 4.86 1.61 5.20
CA TYR A 37 5.41 0.43 4.50
C TYR A 37 5.02 0.41 3.01
N TYR A 38 3.79 0.77 2.68
CA TYR A 38 3.34 0.85 1.28
C TYR A 38 4.03 1.97 0.50
N GLU A 39 4.24 3.14 1.11
CA GLU A 39 5.02 4.23 0.52
C GLU A 39 6.48 3.80 0.26
N HIS A 40 7.10 3.10 1.21
CA HIS A 40 8.45 2.57 1.06
C HIS A 40 8.54 1.55 -0.09
N PHE A 41 7.57 0.64 -0.19
CA PHE A 41 7.47 -0.31 -1.30
C PHE A 41 7.32 0.39 -2.66
N LEU A 42 6.39 1.36 -2.77
CA LEU A 42 6.18 2.08 -4.03
C LEU A 42 7.42 2.87 -4.46
N LYS A 43 8.16 3.43 -3.50
CA LYS A 43 9.43 4.09 -3.78
C LYS A 43 10.47 3.10 -4.31
N ALA A 44 10.66 1.96 -3.64
CA ALA A 44 11.60 0.94 -4.07
C ALA A 44 11.23 0.35 -5.45
N LEU A 45 9.94 0.18 -5.74
CA LEU A 45 9.43 -0.25 -7.04
C LEU A 45 9.71 0.81 -8.13
N SER A 46 9.52 2.09 -7.82
CA SER A 46 9.84 3.19 -8.75
C SER A 46 11.34 3.27 -9.05
N ASP A 47 12.19 3.12 -8.03
CA ASP A 47 13.65 3.09 -8.19
C ASP A 47 14.07 1.94 -9.10
N LEU A 48 13.49 0.74 -8.91
CA LEU A 48 13.74 -0.43 -9.75
C LEU A 48 13.28 -0.20 -11.20
N ALA A 49 12.11 0.43 -11.40
CA ALA A 49 11.58 0.72 -12.73
C ALA A 49 12.43 1.73 -13.52
N ASN A 50 13.09 2.66 -12.80
CA ASN A 50 14.01 3.63 -13.40
C ASN A 50 15.39 3.02 -13.69
N ASN A 51 15.97 2.26 -12.74
CA ASN A 51 17.32 1.70 -12.81
C ASN A 51 17.34 0.19 -12.49
N ASN A 52 16.81 -0.64 -13.41
CA ASN A 52 16.73 -2.09 -13.21
C ASN A 52 18.11 -2.81 -13.12
N THR A 53 19.21 -2.14 -13.50
CA THR A 53 20.56 -2.69 -13.41
C THR A 53 21.28 -2.39 -12.10
N ASP A 54 20.69 -1.54 -11.23
CA ASP A 54 21.26 -1.21 -9.92
C ASP A 54 20.94 -2.33 -8.90
N ILE A 55 22.01 -2.98 -8.42
CA ILE A 55 21.92 -4.06 -7.41
C ILE A 55 21.31 -3.53 -6.11
N ASP A 56 21.60 -2.28 -5.73
CA ASP A 56 21.06 -1.71 -4.50
C ASP A 56 19.56 -1.42 -4.64
N ALA A 57 19.10 -1.03 -5.83
CA ALA A 57 17.67 -0.86 -6.10
C ALA A 57 16.91 -2.20 -6.03
N GLN A 58 17.47 -3.28 -6.60
CA GLN A 58 16.92 -4.63 -6.49
C GLN A 58 16.85 -5.12 -5.05
N LYS A 59 17.91 -4.87 -4.27
CA LYS A 59 17.96 -5.22 -2.85
C LYS A 59 16.88 -4.48 -2.05
N ARG A 60 16.77 -3.15 -2.20
CA ARG A 60 15.73 -2.33 -1.55
C ARG A 60 14.32 -2.82 -1.90
N PHE A 61 14.09 -3.18 -3.16
CA PHE A 61 12.82 -3.75 -3.59
C PHE A 61 12.52 -5.08 -2.89
N SER A 62 13.48 -6.02 -2.86
CA SER A 62 13.32 -7.30 -2.16
C SER A 62 13.05 -7.13 -0.67
N GLU A 63 13.79 -6.25 0.02
CA GLU A 63 13.57 -5.93 1.43
C GLU A 63 12.18 -5.34 1.70
N SER A 64 11.70 -4.47 0.80
CA SER A 64 10.36 -3.90 0.90
C SER A 64 9.26 -4.96 0.71
N CYS A 65 9.44 -5.89 -0.24
CA CYS A 65 8.52 -7.02 -0.43
C CYS A 65 8.47 -7.91 0.81
N ASN A 66 9.62 -8.25 1.39
CA ASN A 66 9.70 -9.08 2.60
C ASN A 66 8.99 -8.42 3.78
N SER A 67 9.11 -7.09 3.91
CA SER A 67 8.41 -6.33 4.93
C SER A 67 6.88 -6.39 4.74
N LEU A 68 6.41 -6.28 3.50
CA LEU A 68 4.98 -6.36 3.18
C LEU A 68 4.38 -7.75 3.45
N ILE A 69 5.14 -8.83 3.30
CA ILE A 69 4.66 -10.19 3.63
C ILE A 69 4.19 -10.28 5.09
N VAL A 70 4.82 -9.53 6.00
CA VAL A 70 4.50 -9.55 7.43
C VAL A 70 3.38 -8.56 7.78
N ILE A 71 3.38 -7.38 7.17
CA ILE A 71 2.54 -6.24 7.59
C ILE A 71 1.22 -6.17 6.82
N ALA A 72 1.21 -6.58 5.55
CA ALA A 72 0.06 -6.43 4.66
C ALA A 72 -1.00 -7.50 4.92
N SER A 73 -2.25 -7.27 4.47
CA SER A 73 -3.27 -8.30 4.52
C SER A 73 -2.97 -9.47 3.57
N PRO A 74 -3.52 -10.67 3.84
CA PRO A 74 -3.32 -11.85 2.99
C PRO A 74 -3.65 -11.61 1.50
N MET A 75 -4.67 -10.80 1.21
CA MET A 75 -5.03 -10.44 -0.16
C MET A 75 -3.93 -9.65 -0.87
N VAL A 76 -3.34 -8.66 -0.18
CA VAL A 76 -2.22 -7.89 -0.70
C VAL A 76 -1.01 -8.78 -0.92
N VAL A 77 -0.67 -9.65 0.04
CA VAL A 77 0.45 -10.58 -0.09
C VAL A 77 0.25 -11.51 -1.30
N HIS A 78 -0.96 -12.05 -1.51
CA HIS A 78 -1.26 -12.87 -2.66
C HIS A 78 -1.03 -12.12 -3.99
N LYS A 79 -1.53 -10.89 -4.11
CA LYS A 79 -1.33 -10.07 -5.32
C LYS A 79 0.14 -9.66 -5.50
N LEU A 80 0.84 -9.39 -4.40
CA LEU A 80 2.27 -9.05 -4.40
C LEU A 80 3.11 -10.21 -4.93
N MET A 81 2.86 -11.44 -4.47
CA MET A 81 3.61 -12.61 -4.96
C MET A 81 3.36 -12.85 -6.45
N ARG A 82 2.11 -12.71 -6.92
CA ARG A 82 1.79 -12.81 -8.37
C ARG A 82 2.52 -11.76 -9.21
N PHE A 83 2.60 -10.52 -8.71
CA PHE A 83 3.35 -9.45 -9.38
C PHE A 83 4.86 -9.74 -9.37
N TYR A 84 5.40 -10.17 -8.22
CA TYR A 84 6.81 -10.50 -8.08
C TYR A 84 7.25 -11.64 -9.01
N ASP A 85 6.45 -12.70 -9.11
CA ASP A 85 6.71 -13.82 -10.00
C ASP A 85 6.78 -13.37 -11.46
N LEU A 86 5.88 -12.47 -11.87
CA LEU A 86 5.87 -11.88 -13.21
C LEU A 86 7.14 -11.07 -13.49
N VAL A 87 7.61 -10.26 -12.53
CA VAL A 87 8.84 -9.47 -12.66
C VAL A 87 10.08 -10.38 -12.71
N CYS A 88 10.06 -11.53 -12.04
CA CYS A 88 11.15 -12.51 -12.06
C CYS A 88 11.15 -13.42 -13.30
N MET A 89 10.07 -13.46 -14.08
CA MET A 89 10.01 -14.25 -15.32
C MET A 89 10.98 -13.69 -16.38
N LYS A 90 11.74 -14.58 -17.01
CA LYS A 90 12.75 -14.23 -18.04
C LYS A 90 12.16 -13.94 -19.43
N SER A 91 10.89 -14.27 -19.67
CA SER A 91 10.24 -14.08 -20.97
C SER A 91 9.57 -12.70 -21.03
N HIS A 92 10.14 -11.80 -21.84
CA HIS A 92 9.75 -10.38 -21.86
C HIS A 92 8.46 -10.05 -22.62
N GLU A 93 7.96 -10.93 -23.49
CA GLU A 93 6.76 -10.63 -24.29
C GLU A 93 5.47 -10.79 -23.48
N GLU A 94 5.23 -11.96 -22.89
CA GLU A 94 4.01 -12.19 -22.07
C GLU A 94 3.99 -11.39 -20.76
N ALA A 95 5.18 -11.08 -20.23
CA ALA A 95 5.30 -10.32 -18.99
C ALA A 95 4.85 -8.87 -19.15
N ARG A 96 5.01 -8.29 -20.35
CA ARG A 96 4.69 -6.88 -20.61
C ARG A 96 3.20 -6.61 -20.58
N ASP A 97 2.42 -7.49 -21.20
CA ASP A 97 0.96 -7.34 -21.30
C ASP A 97 0.28 -7.52 -19.94
N LYS A 98 0.81 -8.41 -19.09
CA LYS A 98 0.27 -8.71 -17.76
C LYS A 98 0.82 -7.81 -16.65
N HIS A 99 1.89 -7.04 -16.91
CA HIS A 99 2.55 -6.21 -15.90
C HIS A 99 1.59 -5.18 -15.32
N ASP A 100 0.95 -4.41 -16.18
CA ASP A 100 0.07 -3.33 -15.77
C ASP A 100 -1.22 -3.87 -15.13
N GLU A 101 -1.71 -5.02 -15.59
CA GLU A 101 -2.82 -5.73 -14.96
C GLU A 101 -2.48 -6.15 -13.52
N TYR A 102 -1.33 -6.80 -13.31
CA TYR A 102 -0.94 -7.31 -11.99
C TYR A 102 -0.55 -6.19 -11.04
N LEU A 103 0.08 -5.14 -11.57
CA LEU A 103 0.34 -3.91 -10.81
C LEU A 103 -0.97 -3.26 -10.38
N ARG A 104 -1.93 -3.11 -11.29
CA ARG A 104 -3.26 -2.55 -10.98
C ARG A 104 -3.94 -3.33 -9.87
N ASP A 105 -3.99 -4.65 -9.99
CA ASP A 105 -4.59 -5.54 -9.00
C ASP A 105 -3.92 -5.43 -7.63
N LEU A 106 -2.59 -5.31 -7.59
CA LEU A 106 -1.84 -5.08 -6.36
C LEU A 106 -2.20 -3.73 -5.72
N ILE A 107 -2.26 -2.66 -6.51
CA ILE A 107 -2.59 -1.32 -6.00
C ILE A 107 -4.03 -1.27 -5.48
N ILE A 108 -4.98 -1.92 -6.16
CA ILE A 108 -6.37 -2.04 -5.66
C ILE A 108 -6.39 -2.76 -4.32
N ALA A 109 -5.68 -3.87 -4.18
CA ALA A 109 -5.60 -4.61 -2.92
C ALA A 109 -4.99 -3.75 -1.80
N ILE A 110 -3.92 -3.00 -2.08
CA ILE A 110 -3.29 -2.09 -1.10
C ILE A 110 -4.28 -1.01 -0.65
N ARG A 111 -5.02 -0.39 -1.59
CA ARG A 111 -6.03 0.62 -1.26
C ARG A 111 -7.14 0.04 -0.39
N GLN A 112 -7.58 -1.18 -0.69
CA GLN A 112 -8.57 -1.89 0.12
C GLN A 112 -8.06 -2.20 1.52
N ASP A 113 -6.76 -2.49 1.67
CA ASP A 113 -6.15 -2.76 2.97
C ASP A 113 -6.03 -1.52 3.87
N ILE A 114 -5.87 -0.32 3.28
CA ILE A 114 -5.75 0.95 4.01
C ILE A 114 -7.13 1.56 4.29
N TYR A 115 -7.99 1.64 3.27
CA TYR A 115 -9.22 2.42 3.29
C TYR A 115 -10.49 1.57 3.42
N GLY A 116 -10.39 0.26 3.21
CA GLY A 116 -11.55 -0.63 3.10
C GLY A 116 -12.07 -0.76 1.66
N PHE A 117 -13.15 -1.51 1.49
CA PHE A 117 -13.71 -1.83 0.18
C PHE A 117 -14.61 -0.71 -0.35
N GLU A 118 -14.17 -0.03 -1.41
CA GLU A 118 -14.99 0.92 -2.19
C GLU A 118 -15.05 0.51 -3.68
N PRO A 119 -16.16 -0.09 -4.15
CA PRO A 119 -16.23 -0.63 -5.51
C PRO A 119 -16.12 0.44 -6.61
N SER A 120 -16.78 1.59 -6.45
CA SER A 120 -16.78 2.67 -7.45
C SER A 120 -15.40 3.29 -7.68
N ALA A 121 -14.64 3.53 -6.62
CA ALA A 121 -13.29 4.09 -6.72
C ALA A 121 -12.29 3.13 -7.39
N ASN A 122 -12.49 1.81 -7.24
CA ASN A 122 -11.61 0.79 -7.79
C ASN A 122 -11.87 0.53 -9.28
N GLU A 123 -13.12 0.69 -9.75
CA GLU A 123 -13.46 0.60 -11.18
C GLU A 123 -12.85 1.76 -11.98
N MET A 124 -12.74 2.95 -11.39
CA MET A 124 -12.11 4.12 -12.03
C MET A 124 -10.58 3.99 -12.20
N LEU A 125 -9.94 3.00 -11.58
CA LEU A 125 -8.49 2.77 -11.63
C LEU A 125 -8.08 1.85 -12.80
N SER A 126 -8.73 1.94 -13.96
CA SER A 126 -8.50 1.03 -15.11
C SER A 126 -7.12 1.16 -15.76
N GLY A 127 -6.41 2.28 -15.58
CA GLY A 127 -5.13 2.57 -16.27
C GLY A 127 -3.94 2.88 -15.37
N ILE A 128 -3.73 2.10 -14.29
CA ILE A 128 -2.56 2.30 -13.42
C ILE A 128 -1.29 1.82 -14.14
N HIS A 129 -0.34 2.74 -14.30
CA HIS A 129 1.00 2.46 -14.83
C HIS A 129 2.04 3.25 -14.02
N LEU A 130 3.27 2.74 -13.96
CA LEU A 130 4.39 3.47 -13.37
C LEU A 130 4.86 4.55 -14.35
N THR A 131 4.97 5.79 -13.89
CA THR A 131 5.57 6.86 -14.67
C THR A 131 7.09 6.81 -14.51
N LYS A 132 7.82 6.74 -15.63
CA LYS A 132 9.28 6.87 -15.61
C LYS A 132 9.66 8.34 -15.43
N GLY A 133 10.51 8.62 -14.46
CA GLY A 133 11.06 9.96 -14.25
C GLY A 133 12.12 10.27 -15.29
N GLY A 134 11.76 10.94 -16.39
CA GLY A 134 12.75 11.30 -17.41
C GLY A 134 12.18 11.91 -18.70
N TYR A 135 11.60 13.11 -18.65
CA TYR A 135 11.54 13.97 -19.84
C TYR A 135 12.86 14.77 -19.92
N LYS A 136 13.85 14.29 -20.67
CA LYS A 136 14.88 15.19 -21.20
C LYS A 136 14.23 15.95 -22.34
N ASN A 137 14.01 17.26 -22.16
CA ASN A 137 13.71 18.16 -23.26
C ASN A 137 14.86 18.12 -24.27
N SER A 138 14.74 17.28 -25.29
CA SER A 138 15.62 17.32 -26.46
C SER A 138 15.13 18.42 -27.40
N HIS A 139 15.15 19.68 -26.97
CA HIS A 139 15.05 20.87 -27.82
C HIS A 139 15.79 22.02 -27.12
N THR A 140 16.61 22.76 -27.89
CA THR A 140 17.64 23.77 -27.53
C THR A 140 19.05 23.16 -27.40
N MET A 141 20.07 23.46 -28.21
CA MET A 141 20.28 24.37 -29.35
C MET A 141 21.27 23.69 -30.33
N LYS A 142 21.03 23.84 -31.63
CA LYS A 142 22.10 23.99 -32.63
C LYS A 142 22.36 25.48 -32.80
#